data_AF-A0AAD4NTY7-F1
#
_entry.id   AF-A0AAD4NTY7-F1
#
_cell.length_a   1.000
_cell.length_b   1.000
_cell.length_c   1.000
_cell.angle_alpha   90.00
_cell.angle_beta   90.00
_cell.angle_gamma   90.00
#
_symmetry.space_group_name_H-M   'P 1'
#
loop_
_entity.id
_entity.type
_entity.pdbx_description
1 polymer ?
#
loop_
_entity_poly.entity_id
_entity_poly.type
_entity_poly.pdbx_seq_one_letter_code
_entity_poly.pdbx_strand_id
1 'polypeptide(L)'
;MANIWTTRTALLTGLVISLLGAFYVYQSPTPLNFSMPHPTSSRDSIPGLEFTLSRTSRSPPTLLVTIKNTSPDTPYTILKWNTPLDSSALNSGVFTITDAESGKEVEQTILQINRKMPPPQDSLVTLAPGTKEEIEIVFDKPWMPKRKPAKYKVQAKGVWTGVWGKYGNEVTKEELYAYAQSPFGGWRFATSEVFMEVD
;
A
#
# COMPACT_ATOMS: atom_id res chain seq x y z
N MET A 1 54.85 22.86 -31.98
CA MET A 1 54.17 21.64 -31.48
C MET A 1 55.07 21.02 -30.42
N ALA A 2 54.71 21.11 -29.14
CA ALA A 2 55.51 20.57 -28.03
C ALA A 2 54.79 19.35 -27.44
N ASN A 3 55.44 18.20 -27.54
CA ASN A 3 54.94 16.89 -27.09
C ASN A 3 55.27 16.75 -25.59
N ILE A 4 54.30 17.00 -24.71
CA ILE A 4 54.49 17.02 -23.26
C ILE A 4 53.87 15.77 -22.61
N TRP A 5 54.23 14.59 -23.07
CA TRP A 5 53.93 13.34 -22.36
C TRP A 5 55.25 12.62 -22.07
N THR A 6 55.75 12.81 -20.85
CA THR A 6 56.81 11.95 -20.32
C THR A 6 56.15 10.68 -19.79
N THR A 7 56.73 9.51 -20.04
CA THR A 7 56.19 8.19 -19.67
C THR A 7 55.76 8.08 -18.20
N ARG A 8 56.35 8.93 -17.33
CA ARG A 8 56.02 9.06 -15.90
C ARG A 8 54.65 9.70 -15.64
N THR A 9 54.24 10.71 -16.41
CA THR A 9 52.89 11.30 -16.26
C THR A 9 51.80 10.35 -16.75
N ALA A 10 52.09 9.55 -17.77
CA ALA A 10 51.16 8.51 -18.26
C ALA A 10 50.91 7.39 -17.22
N LEU A 11 51.95 6.98 -16.49
CA LEU A 11 51.82 5.95 -15.44
C LEU A 11 51.04 6.46 -14.23
N LEU A 12 51.27 7.72 -13.83
CA LEU A 12 50.55 8.33 -12.71
C LEU A 12 49.07 8.54 -13.02
N THR A 13 48.72 8.97 -14.24
CA THR A 13 47.31 9.13 -14.63
C THR A 13 46.57 7.79 -14.68
N GLY A 14 47.21 6.74 -15.21
CA GLY A 14 46.63 5.39 -15.22
C GLY A 14 46.33 4.85 -13.81
N LEU A 15 47.22 5.10 -12.85
CA LEU A 15 47.05 4.64 -11.47
C LEU A 15 45.92 5.39 -10.74
N VAL A 16 45.80 6.70 -10.96
CA VAL A 16 44.73 7.52 -10.37
C VAL A 16 43.35 7.12 -10.92
N ILE A 17 43.23 6.90 -12.24
CA ILE A 17 41.97 6.47 -12.86
C ILE A 17 41.55 5.09 -12.33
N SER A 18 42.51 4.18 -12.14
CA SER A 18 42.23 2.84 -11.61
C SER A 18 41.76 2.88 -10.16
N LEU A 19 42.39 3.70 -9.30
CA LEU A 19 41.96 3.87 -7.91
C LEU A 19 40.58 4.52 -7.80
N LEU A 20 40.29 5.52 -8.62
CA LEU A 20 38.97 6.17 -8.66
C LEU A 20 37.89 5.20 -9.16
N GLY A 21 38.19 4.38 -10.18
CA GLY A 21 37.27 3.35 -10.67
C GLY A 21 36.97 2.29 -9.62
N ALA A 22 37.99 1.79 -8.92
CA ALA A 22 37.82 0.82 -7.84
C ALA A 22 37.02 1.42 -6.65
N PHE A 23 37.29 2.67 -6.29
CA PHE A 23 36.54 3.37 -5.25
C PHE A 23 35.08 3.59 -5.63
N TYR A 24 34.80 3.95 -6.89
CA TYR A 24 33.44 4.11 -7.39
C TYR A 24 32.67 2.78 -7.35
N VAL A 25 33.28 1.68 -7.79
CA VAL A 25 32.65 0.34 -7.71
C VAL A 25 32.45 -0.10 -6.26
N TYR A 26 33.38 0.19 -5.35
CA TYR A 26 33.25 -0.14 -3.94
C TYR A 26 32.16 0.67 -3.22
N GLN A 27 32.00 1.94 -3.56
CA GLN A 27 30.93 2.79 -3.02
C GLN A 27 29.61 2.66 -3.77
N SER A 28 29.59 1.98 -4.92
CA SER A 28 28.35 1.71 -5.65
C SER A 28 27.42 0.92 -4.75
N PRO A 29 26.24 1.45 -4.39
CA PRO A 29 25.25 0.68 -3.65
C PRO A 29 24.96 -0.59 -4.43
N THR A 30 25.07 -1.75 -3.79
CA THR A 30 24.62 -3.01 -4.40
C THR A 30 23.20 -2.82 -4.91
N PRO A 31 22.89 -3.19 -6.17
CA PRO A 31 21.53 -3.08 -6.67
C PRO A 31 20.62 -3.88 -5.75
N LEU A 32 19.68 -3.19 -5.09
CA LEU A 32 18.60 -3.83 -4.37
C LEU A 32 17.78 -4.59 -5.41
N ASN A 33 17.85 -5.92 -5.39
CA ASN A 33 16.99 -6.78 -6.19
C ASN A 33 15.55 -6.61 -5.68
N PHE A 34 14.81 -5.66 -6.26
CA PHE A 34 13.37 -5.59 -6.10
C PHE A 34 12.77 -6.76 -6.88
N SER A 35 12.61 -7.89 -6.20
CA SER A 35 11.80 -8.99 -6.73
C SER A 35 10.35 -8.49 -6.80
N MET A 36 9.86 -8.22 -8.01
CA MET A 36 8.43 -8.05 -8.22
C MET A 36 7.79 -9.44 -8.05
N PRO A 37 6.84 -9.61 -7.10
CA PRO A 37 6.15 -10.89 -6.97
C PRO A 37 5.38 -11.19 -8.26
N HIS A 38 5.78 -12.25 -8.94
CA HIS A 38 5.07 -12.80 -10.09
C HIS A 38 3.75 -13.44 -9.61
N PRO A 39 2.59 -13.11 -10.19
CA PRO A 39 1.31 -13.66 -9.76
C PRO A 39 1.23 -15.14 -10.15
N THR A 40 1.38 -16.02 -9.16
CA THR A 40 1.15 -17.46 -9.29
C THR A 40 0.05 -17.88 -8.30
N SER A 41 -1.02 -18.44 -8.88
CA SER A 41 -2.18 -19.09 -8.24
C SER A 41 -3.06 -18.19 -7.36
N SER A 42 -4.39 -18.29 -7.48
CA SER A 42 -5.44 -17.45 -6.85
C SER A 42 -5.15 -16.96 -5.41
N ARG A 43 -4.52 -15.78 -5.27
CA ARG A 43 -4.27 -15.08 -4.00
C ARG A 43 -5.40 -14.08 -3.73
N ASP A 44 -6.62 -14.57 -3.66
CA ASP A 44 -7.81 -13.71 -3.68
C ASP A 44 -8.24 -13.20 -2.30
N SER A 45 -7.90 -13.91 -1.22
CA SER A 45 -8.21 -13.51 0.16
C SER A 45 -7.29 -14.18 1.17
N ILE A 46 -7.00 -13.52 2.30
CA ILE A 46 -6.20 -14.08 3.40
C ILE A 46 -7.13 -14.97 4.25
N PRO A 47 -6.78 -16.25 4.50
CA PRO A 47 -7.61 -17.13 5.32
C PRO A 47 -7.86 -16.54 6.71
N GLY A 48 -9.10 -16.59 7.17
CA GLY A 48 -9.46 -16.07 8.50
C GLY A 48 -9.39 -14.54 8.62
N LEU A 49 -9.24 -13.81 7.52
CA LEU A 49 -9.33 -12.34 7.52
C LEU A 49 -10.52 -11.89 6.68
N GLU A 50 -11.58 -11.47 7.35
CA GLU A 50 -12.81 -11.01 6.72
C GLU A 50 -12.81 -9.50 6.58
N PHE A 51 -13.28 -9.01 5.43
CA PHE A 51 -13.37 -7.59 5.16
C PHE A 51 -14.76 -7.18 4.70
N THR A 52 -15.39 -6.28 5.45
CA THR A 52 -16.76 -5.85 5.19
C THR A 52 -16.89 -4.34 5.16
N LEU A 53 -17.85 -3.89 4.35
CA LEU A 53 -18.26 -2.50 4.24
C LEU A 53 -19.74 -2.41 4.64
N SER A 54 -20.11 -1.36 5.36
CA SER A 54 -21.50 -1.09 5.72
C SER A 54 -21.74 0.42 5.74
N ARG A 55 -22.98 0.87 5.58
CA ARG A 55 -23.31 2.31 5.60
C ARG A 55 -23.74 2.71 7.00
N THR A 56 -23.22 3.84 7.50
CA THR A 56 -23.57 4.39 8.82
C THR A 56 -24.30 5.73 8.74
N SER A 57 -23.98 6.59 7.77
CA SER A 57 -24.65 7.89 7.60
C SER A 57 -24.87 8.26 6.13
N ARG A 58 -25.87 9.12 5.88
CA ARG A 58 -26.17 9.72 4.57
C ARG A 58 -25.70 11.17 4.44
N SER A 59 -25.53 11.88 5.57
CA SER A 59 -25.12 13.29 5.60
C SER A 59 -24.23 13.56 6.82
N PRO A 60 -22.90 13.74 6.64
CA PRO A 60 -22.17 13.42 5.41
C PRO A 60 -22.23 11.90 5.09
N PRO A 61 -22.12 11.48 3.81
CA PRO A 61 -22.17 10.07 3.43
C PRO A 61 -21.00 9.34 4.07
N THR A 62 -21.30 8.32 4.88
CA THR A 62 -20.28 7.64 5.69
C THR A 62 -20.46 6.14 5.61
N LEU A 63 -19.35 5.44 5.36
CA LEU A 63 -19.29 3.98 5.38
C LEU A 63 -18.38 3.52 6.51
N LEU A 64 -18.81 2.49 7.24
CA LEU A 64 -18.02 1.76 8.21
C LEU A 64 -17.32 0.60 7.52
N VAL A 65 -16.01 0.59 7.67
CA VAL A 65 -15.12 -0.46 7.21
C VAL A 65 -14.79 -1.32 8.43
N THR A 66 -14.99 -2.63 8.33
CA THR A 66 -14.65 -3.58 9.40
C THR A 66 -13.73 -4.67 8.87
N ILE A 67 -12.54 -4.81 9.45
CA ILE A 67 -11.66 -5.97 9.24
C ILE A 67 -11.75 -6.85 10.48
N LYS A 68 -12.04 -8.13 10.29
CA LYS A 68 -12.15 -9.10 11.39
C LYS A 68 -11.18 -10.25 11.18
N ASN A 69 -10.44 -10.57 12.24
CA ASN A 69 -9.68 -11.81 12.32
C ASN A 69 -10.58 -12.92 12.88
N THR A 70 -10.94 -13.89 12.04
CA THR A 70 -11.70 -15.08 12.39
C THR A 70 -10.82 -16.31 12.61
N SER A 71 -9.50 -16.19 12.49
CA SER A 71 -8.56 -17.26 12.85
C SER A 71 -8.61 -17.53 14.36
N PRO A 72 -8.52 -18.81 14.79
CA PRO A 72 -8.66 -19.18 16.19
C PRO A 72 -7.41 -18.87 17.04
N ASP A 73 -6.23 -18.86 16.42
CA ASP A 73 -4.93 -18.81 17.10
C ASP A 73 -3.92 -17.86 16.44
N THR A 74 -4.13 -17.53 15.17
CA THR A 74 -3.21 -16.72 14.38
C THR A 74 -3.55 -15.23 14.47
N PRO A 75 -2.67 -14.38 15.04
CA PRO A 75 -2.82 -12.93 14.93
C PRO A 75 -2.41 -12.44 13.53
N TYR A 76 -3.00 -11.33 13.08
CA TYR A 76 -2.58 -10.65 11.85
C TYR A 76 -2.13 -9.23 12.13
N THR A 77 -0.92 -8.88 11.71
CA THR A 77 -0.46 -7.49 11.62
C THR A 77 -0.55 -7.04 10.18
N ILE A 78 -1.21 -5.92 9.95
CA ILE A 78 -1.53 -5.38 8.62
C ILE A 78 -0.92 -3.99 8.50
N LEU A 79 -0.19 -3.76 7.41
CA LEU A 79 0.21 -2.42 6.99
C LEU A 79 -1.00 -1.72 6.36
N LYS A 80 -1.40 -0.58 6.95
CA LYS A 80 -2.61 0.16 6.54
C LYS A 80 -2.51 0.74 5.13
N TRP A 81 -1.30 0.89 4.56
CA TRP A 81 -1.08 1.57 3.29
C TRP A 81 -1.82 0.93 2.12
N ASN A 82 -2.50 1.76 1.33
CA ASN A 82 -3.33 1.34 0.18
C ASN A 82 -4.45 0.37 0.56
N THR A 83 -4.97 0.52 1.78
CA THR A 83 -6.16 -0.20 2.27
C THR A 83 -7.19 0.82 2.75
N PRO A 84 -8.45 0.44 2.99
CA PRO A 84 -9.42 1.35 3.60
C PRO A 84 -9.06 1.83 5.01
N LEU A 85 -8.11 1.18 5.70
CA LEU A 85 -7.59 1.65 6.98
C LEU A 85 -6.56 2.78 6.82
N ASP A 86 -6.15 3.10 5.60
CA ASP A 86 -5.24 4.21 5.31
C ASP A 86 -5.97 5.54 5.48
N SER A 87 -5.35 6.50 6.18
CA SER A 87 -5.88 7.87 6.27
C SER A 87 -6.09 8.52 4.90
N SER A 88 -5.36 8.04 3.88
CA SER A 88 -5.44 8.53 2.51
C SER A 88 -6.25 7.61 1.57
N ALA A 89 -7.04 6.67 2.10
CA ALA A 89 -7.72 5.64 1.30
C ALA A 89 -8.61 6.20 0.17
N LEU A 90 -9.32 7.31 0.42
CA LEU A 90 -10.16 7.98 -0.58
C LEU A 90 -9.37 8.60 -1.74
N ASN A 91 -8.07 8.82 -1.56
CA ASN A 91 -7.17 9.37 -2.56
C ASN A 91 -6.22 8.32 -3.17
N SER A 92 -6.22 7.08 -2.68
CA SER A 92 -5.30 6.02 -3.14
C SER A 92 -5.94 5.03 -4.13
N GLY A 93 -7.18 5.28 -4.55
CA GLY A 93 -7.90 4.42 -5.52
C GLY A 93 -8.42 3.10 -4.93
N VAL A 94 -8.52 3.00 -3.61
CA VAL A 94 -8.98 1.78 -2.91
C VAL A 94 -10.49 1.56 -3.03
N PHE A 95 -11.26 2.64 -3.17
CA PHE A 95 -12.70 2.60 -3.34
C PHE A 95 -13.06 2.78 -4.80
N THR A 96 -13.73 1.80 -5.38
CA THR A 96 -14.47 1.94 -6.65
C THR A 96 -15.86 2.47 -6.33
N ILE A 97 -16.27 3.52 -7.05
CA ILE A 97 -17.55 4.19 -6.85
C ILE A 97 -18.27 4.25 -8.19
N THR A 98 -19.44 3.64 -8.28
CA THR A 98 -20.24 3.62 -9.51
C THR A 98 -21.60 4.25 -9.24
N ASP A 99 -22.00 5.18 -10.09
CA ASP A 99 -23.34 5.78 -10.06
C ASP A 99 -24.40 4.69 -10.32
N ALA A 100 -25.34 4.53 -9.40
CA ALA A 100 -26.28 3.41 -9.43
C ALA A 100 -27.33 3.54 -10.56
N GLU A 101 -27.58 4.77 -11.04
CA GLU A 101 -28.57 5.02 -12.09
C GLU A 101 -27.94 4.91 -13.48
N SER A 102 -26.80 5.55 -13.68
CA SER A 102 -26.13 5.60 -14.98
C SER A 102 -25.16 4.44 -15.22
N GLY A 103 -24.76 3.73 -14.15
CA GLY A 103 -23.75 2.68 -14.20
C GLY A 103 -22.32 3.20 -14.47
N LYS A 104 -22.11 4.53 -14.49
CA LYS A 104 -20.81 5.14 -14.76
C LYS A 104 -19.96 5.19 -13.50
N GLU A 105 -18.69 4.85 -13.63
CA GLU A 105 -17.71 5.05 -12.55
C GLU A 105 -17.51 6.55 -12.30
N VAL A 106 -17.47 6.93 -11.02
CA VAL A 106 -17.19 8.30 -10.60
C VAL A 106 -15.71 8.57 -10.81
N GLU A 107 -15.39 9.64 -11.51
CA GLU A 107 -14.01 10.06 -11.71
C GLU A 107 -13.41 10.52 -10.38
N GLN A 108 -12.36 9.84 -9.95
CA GLN A 108 -11.66 10.12 -8.69
C GLN A 108 -10.28 10.69 -8.98
N THR A 109 -9.89 11.74 -8.24
CA THR A 109 -8.51 12.22 -8.27
C THR A 109 -7.65 11.31 -7.38
N ILE A 110 -6.99 10.33 -8.01
CA ILE A 110 -6.06 9.42 -7.33
C ILE A 110 -4.68 10.10 -7.22
N LEU A 111 -4.16 10.17 -6.01
CA LEU A 111 -2.87 10.77 -5.70
C LEU A 111 -1.80 9.69 -5.54
N GLN A 112 -0.61 9.96 -6.09
CA GLN A 112 0.57 9.16 -5.79
C GLN A 112 1.15 9.61 -4.45
N ILE A 113 1.14 8.72 -3.45
CA ILE A 113 1.56 9.05 -2.09
C ILE A 113 2.95 8.48 -1.84
N ASN A 114 3.92 9.37 -1.65
CA ASN A 114 5.26 8.98 -1.19
C ASN A 114 5.24 8.75 0.32
N ARG A 115 5.74 7.60 0.76
CA ARG A 115 5.75 7.20 2.18
C ARG A 115 7.18 7.14 2.71
N LYS A 116 7.35 7.50 3.98
CA LYS A 116 8.63 7.36 4.68
C LYS A 116 8.91 5.88 4.95
N MET A 117 10.17 5.46 4.73
CA MET A 117 10.63 4.10 4.95
C MET A 117 11.55 3.99 6.19
N PRO A 118 11.45 2.90 6.97
CA PRO A 118 10.43 1.85 6.88
C PRO A 118 9.07 2.37 7.37
N PRO A 119 7.96 1.65 7.13
CA PRO A 119 6.67 2.01 7.70
C PRO A 119 6.76 2.21 9.22
N PRO A 120 6.21 3.31 9.76
CA PRO A 120 6.18 3.53 11.21
C PRO A 120 5.13 2.62 11.89
N GLN A 121 5.26 2.41 13.20
CA GLN A 121 4.39 1.47 13.94
C GLN A 121 2.90 1.87 13.94
N ASP A 122 2.59 3.16 13.92
CA ASP A 122 1.23 3.70 13.82
C ASP A 122 0.55 3.38 12.46
N SER A 123 1.34 3.09 11.43
CA SER A 123 0.86 2.61 10.13
C SER A 123 0.53 1.13 10.10
N LEU A 124 0.80 0.41 11.20
CA LEU A 124 0.40 -0.98 11.39
C LEU A 124 -0.87 -1.05 12.22
N VAL A 125 -1.64 -2.11 12.02
CA VAL A 125 -2.70 -2.54 12.93
C VAL A 125 -2.51 -4.03 13.20
N THR A 126 -2.68 -4.44 14.44
CA THR A 126 -2.63 -5.86 14.82
C THR A 126 -4.00 -6.32 15.28
N LEU A 127 -4.49 -7.38 14.67
CA LEU A 127 -5.71 -8.08 15.02
C LEU A 127 -5.35 -9.39 15.71
N ALA A 128 -5.61 -9.47 17.01
CA ALA A 128 -5.53 -10.73 17.73
C ALA A 128 -6.61 -11.71 17.23
N PRO A 129 -6.50 -13.01 17.54
CA PRO A 129 -7.55 -13.98 17.21
C PRO A 129 -8.93 -13.53 17.71
N GLY A 130 -9.91 -13.55 16.82
CA GLY A 130 -11.29 -13.16 17.12
C GLY A 130 -11.56 -11.65 17.20
N THR A 131 -10.55 -10.78 17.09
CA THR A 131 -10.75 -9.32 17.19
C THR A 131 -11.05 -8.68 15.84
N LYS A 132 -11.55 -7.45 15.88
CA LYS A 132 -11.83 -6.64 14.69
C LYS A 132 -11.32 -5.21 14.86
N GLU A 133 -11.04 -4.57 13.73
CA GLU A 133 -10.77 -3.14 13.63
C GLU A 133 -11.86 -2.49 12.79
N GLU A 134 -12.31 -1.32 13.22
CA GLU A 134 -13.40 -0.57 12.61
C GLU A 134 -12.97 0.87 12.34
N ILE A 135 -13.23 1.36 11.14
CA ILE A 135 -12.96 2.75 10.76
C ILE A 135 -14.11 3.33 9.94
N GLU A 136 -14.52 4.55 10.28
CA GLU A 136 -15.49 5.29 9.50
C GLU A 136 -14.81 6.11 8.41
N ILE A 137 -15.32 6.00 7.20
CA ILE A 137 -14.84 6.73 6.03
C ILE A 137 -15.93 7.68 5.59
N VAL A 138 -15.68 8.97 5.80
CA VAL A 138 -16.56 10.05 5.37
C VAL A 138 -16.24 10.38 3.92
N PHE A 139 -17.19 10.12 3.03
CA PHE A 139 -17.13 10.46 1.61
C PHE A 139 -17.53 11.92 1.45
N ASP A 140 -16.57 12.81 1.75
CA ASP A 140 -16.66 14.25 1.54
C ASP A 140 -15.37 14.73 0.88
N LYS A 141 -15.32 14.63 -0.45
CA LYS A 141 -14.17 15.03 -1.27
C LYS A 141 -14.59 15.96 -2.40
N PRO A 142 -13.72 16.91 -2.81
CA PRO A 142 -14.05 17.84 -3.89
C PRO A 142 -14.39 17.19 -5.25
N TRP A 143 -13.86 16.00 -5.51
CA TRP A 143 -14.13 15.22 -6.73
C TRP A 143 -15.50 14.53 -6.71
N MET A 144 -16.19 14.48 -5.57
CA MET A 144 -17.50 13.84 -5.51
C MET A 144 -18.51 14.62 -6.33
N PRO A 145 -19.42 13.92 -7.04
CA PRO A 145 -20.45 14.59 -7.82
C PRO A 145 -21.31 15.48 -6.92
N LYS A 146 -21.60 16.70 -7.37
CA LYS A 146 -22.44 17.66 -6.65
C LYS A 146 -23.93 17.31 -6.70
N ARG A 147 -24.31 16.29 -7.47
CA ARG A 147 -25.69 15.88 -7.69
C ARG A 147 -26.25 15.30 -6.39
N LYS A 148 -27.37 15.87 -5.93
CA LYS A 148 -28.11 15.44 -4.75
C LYS A 148 -29.62 15.54 -5.02
N PRO A 149 -30.44 14.56 -4.61
CA PRO A 149 -30.02 13.28 -4.04
C PRO A 149 -29.33 12.39 -5.09
N ALA A 150 -28.46 11.47 -4.65
CA ALA A 150 -27.80 10.50 -5.51
C ALA A 150 -27.52 9.18 -4.80
N LYS A 151 -27.40 8.10 -5.57
CA LYS A 151 -27.12 6.76 -5.07
C LYS A 151 -25.92 6.17 -5.80
N TYR A 152 -24.95 5.67 -5.04
CA TYR A 152 -23.72 5.09 -5.55
C TYR A 152 -23.54 3.66 -5.03
N LYS A 153 -23.01 2.79 -5.86
CA LYS A 153 -22.43 1.50 -5.44
C LYS A 153 -20.98 1.73 -5.09
N VAL A 154 -20.57 1.35 -3.89
CA VAL A 154 -19.21 1.50 -3.40
C VAL A 154 -18.65 0.14 -3.05
N GLN A 155 -17.43 -0.12 -3.51
CA GLN A 155 -16.66 -1.32 -3.17
C GLN A 155 -15.24 -0.91 -2.80
N ALA A 156 -14.74 -1.39 -1.67
CA ALA A 156 -13.30 -1.36 -1.39
C ALA A 156 -12.63 -2.60 -2.01
N LYS A 157 -11.59 -2.41 -2.81
CA LYS A 157 -10.77 -3.48 -3.39
C LYS A 157 -9.33 -3.03 -3.56
N GLY A 158 -8.40 -3.97 -3.51
CA GLY A 158 -6.99 -3.63 -3.63
C GLY A 158 -6.07 -4.83 -3.44
N VAL A 159 -4.82 -4.50 -3.12
CA VAL A 159 -3.75 -5.46 -2.87
C VAL A 159 -3.11 -5.12 -1.53
N TRP A 160 -2.94 -6.13 -0.68
CA TRP A 160 -2.21 -6.01 0.56
C TRP A 160 -0.74 -5.70 0.29
N THR A 161 -0.28 -4.58 0.82
CA THR A 161 1.12 -4.15 0.68
C THR A 161 2.01 -4.92 1.64
N GLY A 162 1.59 -5.08 2.90
CA GLY A 162 2.30 -5.87 3.90
C GLY A 162 1.35 -6.47 4.93
N VAL A 163 1.39 -7.80 5.14
CA VAL A 163 0.64 -8.48 6.19
C VAL A 163 1.44 -9.67 6.71
N TRP A 164 1.48 -9.80 8.03
CA TRP A 164 2.21 -10.85 8.75
C TRP A 164 1.27 -11.61 9.69
N GLY A 165 1.41 -12.94 9.76
CA GLY A 165 0.68 -13.80 10.69
C GLY A 165 1.31 -13.81 12.09
N LYS A 166 1.58 -12.64 12.67
CA LYS A 166 2.23 -12.47 13.98
C LYS A 166 1.88 -11.10 14.59
N TYR A 167 2.23 -10.88 15.86
CA TYR A 167 1.95 -9.60 16.52
C TYR A 167 2.87 -8.49 16.03
N GLY A 168 2.41 -7.24 16.10
CA GLY A 168 3.14 -6.09 15.52
C GLY A 168 4.50 -5.84 16.16
N ASN A 169 4.64 -6.15 17.46
CA ASN A 169 5.90 -6.09 18.19
C ASN A 169 6.90 -7.19 17.78
N GLU A 170 6.45 -8.24 17.09
CA GLU A 170 7.30 -9.31 16.56
C GLU A 170 7.73 -9.05 15.11
N VAL A 171 7.17 -8.03 14.46
CA VAL A 171 7.58 -7.59 13.12
C VAL A 171 8.87 -6.79 13.24
N THR A 172 9.96 -7.35 12.70
CA THR A 172 11.29 -6.74 12.82
C THR A 172 11.43 -5.56 11.88
N LYS A 173 12.46 -4.73 12.12
CA LYS A 173 12.75 -3.58 11.27
C LYS A 173 13.07 -4.01 9.84
N GLU A 174 13.78 -5.13 9.68
CA GLU A 174 14.16 -5.72 8.39
C GLU A 174 12.92 -6.15 7.60
N GLU A 175 11.96 -6.79 8.26
CA GLU A 175 10.67 -7.15 7.64
C GLU A 175 9.86 -5.91 7.26
N LEU A 176 9.91 -4.84 8.05
CA LEU A 176 9.27 -3.57 7.69
C LEU A 176 9.94 -2.89 6.49
N TYR A 177 11.28 -2.96 6.37
CA TYR A 177 11.95 -2.52 5.14
C TYR A 177 11.54 -3.37 3.93
N ALA A 178 11.36 -4.67 4.13
CA ALA A 178 10.96 -5.63 3.12
C ALA A 178 9.45 -5.93 3.13
N TYR A 179 8.58 -4.98 3.51
CA TYR A 179 7.15 -5.24 3.75
C TYR A 179 6.43 -5.89 2.56
N ALA A 180 6.84 -5.55 1.34
CA ALA A 180 6.28 -6.11 0.09
C ALA A 180 6.55 -7.63 -0.05
N GLN A 181 7.52 -8.16 0.69
CA GLN A 181 7.88 -9.57 0.74
C GLN A 181 7.27 -10.29 1.95
N SER A 182 6.40 -9.61 2.71
CA SER A 182 5.65 -10.24 3.80
C SER A 182 4.82 -11.44 3.30
N PRO A 183 4.46 -12.40 4.18
CA PRO A 183 3.79 -13.65 3.77
C PRO A 183 2.55 -13.46 2.89
N PHE A 184 1.76 -12.40 3.13
CA PHE A 184 0.59 -12.08 2.31
C PHE A 184 0.75 -10.79 1.49
N GLY A 185 1.98 -10.30 1.31
CA GLY A 185 2.28 -9.23 0.37
C GLY A 185 1.86 -9.62 -1.05
N GLY A 186 1.14 -8.73 -1.73
CA GLY A 186 0.62 -8.97 -3.07
C GLY A 186 -0.69 -9.76 -3.15
N TRP A 187 -1.26 -10.19 -2.01
CA TRP A 187 -2.59 -10.82 -1.99
C TRP A 187 -3.68 -9.77 -2.18
N ARG A 188 -4.80 -10.17 -2.78
CA ARG A 188 -5.91 -9.25 -3.05
C ARG A 188 -6.87 -9.19 -1.87
N PHE A 189 -7.64 -8.11 -1.83
CA PHE A 189 -8.86 -8.02 -1.03
C PHE A 189 -9.96 -7.35 -1.86
N ALA A 190 -11.19 -7.71 -1.56
CA ALA A 190 -12.38 -7.04 -2.04
C ALA A 190 -13.50 -7.18 -1.00
N THR A 191 -14.27 -6.12 -0.83
CA THR A 191 -15.51 -6.13 -0.05
C THR A 191 -16.71 -6.40 -0.96
N SER A 192 -17.86 -6.73 -0.37
CA SER A 192 -19.13 -6.66 -1.10
C SER A 192 -19.49 -5.21 -1.45
N GLU A 193 -20.23 -5.02 -2.53
CA GLU A 193 -20.76 -3.71 -2.89
C GLU A 193 -21.80 -3.24 -1.87
N VAL A 194 -21.75 -1.95 -1.52
CA VAL A 194 -22.73 -1.30 -0.64
C VAL A 194 -23.30 -0.07 -1.33
N PHE A 195 -24.59 0.18 -1.14
CA PHE A 195 -25.22 1.41 -1.59
C PHE A 195 -24.94 2.56 -0.62
N MET A 196 -24.22 3.57 -1.11
CA MET A 196 -24.07 4.87 -0.48
C MET A 196 -25.12 5.82 -1.05
N GLU A 197 -25.95 6.39 -0.19
CA GLU A 197 -26.94 7.40 -0.56
C GLU A 197 -26.45 8.75 -0.06
N VAL A 198 -26.56 9.76 -0.92
CA VAL A 198 -26.15 11.14 -0.67
C VAL A 198 -27.41 12.00 -0.77
N ASP A 199 -27.78 12.62 0.34
CA ASP A 199 -28.90 13.55 0.44
C ASP A 199 -28.46 15.01 0.26
#